data_AF-A0AAD9CKE6-F1
#
_entry.id   AF-A0AAD9CKE6-F1
#
_cell.length_a   1.000
_cell.length_b   1.000
_cell.length_c   1.000
_cell.angle_alpha   90.00
_cell.angle_beta   90.00
_cell.angle_gamma   90.00
#
_symmetry.space_group_name_H-M   'P 1'
#
loop_
_entity.id
_entity.type
_entity.pdbx_description
1 polymer ?
#
loop_
_entity_poly.entity_id
_entity_poly.type
_entity_poly.pdbx_seq_one_letter_code
_entity_poly.pdbx_strand_id
1 'polypeptide(L)'
;MLVKVRYGERQKYVKVAETEEGYESYSTFLQKVIEKLGLPLQSELHLTDESGTEVDADVFEELLQAGNLTVKVSTGRSSVVLQNVSHTLLESDVSDTSFSVTSASSSEVSDSSESRIVLERDSGVKRVHADRESAKEMVRDVLQSKLGGEKILQEYATTKTLTDGTRRQMVNLLVADMIEVHGRIPPTHVREKCALGIITLFPCLRDPYSKNGYEHYYDADGGSGYLAWRIKTVQRNTAVQSRRCYPSTTYQDGPKSKRDFLLTCEQLTGEECREAISFMKHSADESVVKEKMKATFQCRQAMTRDQQASSTVLDVFPRFLDIPGLDGTVTCQAFYSWFIYSPQPQKAIRRVLKLARIKLSAML
;
A
#
# COMPACT_ATOMS: atom_id res chain seq x y z
N MET A 1 -30.59 -11.82 3.71
CA MET A 1 -29.84 -12.06 2.46
C MET A 1 -29.28 -13.49 2.39
N LEU A 2 -29.09 -14.05 1.18
CA LEU A 2 -28.41 -15.35 0.99
C LEU A 2 -27.00 -15.11 0.44
N VAL A 3 -26.00 -15.65 1.12
CA VAL A 3 -24.59 -15.58 0.70
C VAL A 3 -24.14 -16.95 0.20
N LYS A 4 -23.49 -16.98 -0.95
CA LYS A 4 -22.94 -18.21 -1.51
C LYS A 4 -21.54 -18.45 -0.95
N VAL A 5 -21.35 -19.58 -0.30
CA VAL A 5 -20.11 -19.93 0.40
C VAL A 5 -19.49 -21.18 -0.23
N ARG A 6 -18.22 -21.10 -0.62
CA ARG A 6 -17.45 -22.21 -1.22
C ARG A 6 -16.31 -22.64 -0.29
N TYR A 7 -16.20 -23.93 0.00
CA TYR A 7 -15.07 -24.52 0.72
C TYR A 7 -14.58 -25.78 0.00
N GLY A 8 -13.37 -25.72 -0.55
CA GLY A 8 -12.88 -26.75 -1.48
C GLY A 8 -13.84 -26.90 -2.67
N GLU A 9 -14.36 -28.12 -2.87
CA GLU A 9 -15.34 -28.44 -3.92
C GLU A 9 -16.80 -28.26 -3.47
N ARG A 10 -17.05 -28.01 -2.17
CA ARG A 10 -18.40 -27.88 -1.62
C ARG A 10 -18.88 -26.43 -1.73
N GLN A 11 -20.14 -26.25 -2.12
CA GLN A 11 -20.81 -24.94 -2.16
C GLN A 11 -22.13 -25.01 -1.42
N LYS A 12 -22.40 -24.04 -0.55
CA LYS A 12 -23.66 -23.92 0.19
C LYS A 12 -24.11 -22.47 0.29
N TYR A 13 -25.42 -22.28 0.41
CA TYR A 13 -25.99 -20.98 0.75
C TYR A 13 -26.14 -20.85 2.27
N VAL A 14 -25.66 -19.73 2.80
CA VAL A 14 -25.80 -19.34 4.21
C VAL A 14 -26.72 -18.12 4.27
N LYS A 15 -27.72 -18.17 5.15
CA LYS A 15 -28.69 -17.10 5.34
C LYS A 15 -28.15 -16.13 6.39
N VAL A 16 -28.02 -14.87 6.00
CA VAL A 16 -27.71 -13.74 6.87
C VAL A 16 -29.02 -13.01 7.14
N ALA A 17 -29.39 -12.87 8.40
CA ALA A 17 -30.57 -12.09 8.77
C ALA A 17 -30.25 -10.59 8.73
N GLU A 18 -31.29 -9.80 8.50
CA GLU A 18 -31.27 -8.34 8.59
C GLU A 18 -31.98 -7.98 9.90
N THR A 19 -31.34 -7.13 10.69
CA THR A 19 -31.78 -6.62 11.99
C THR A 19 -32.01 -5.11 11.90
N GLU A 20 -32.66 -4.51 12.91
CA GLU A 20 -32.97 -3.06 12.91
C GLU A 20 -31.73 -2.15 12.87
N GLU A 21 -30.55 -2.68 13.22
CA GLU A 21 -29.26 -1.96 13.20
C GLU A 21 -28.37 -2.28 11.98
N GLY A 22 -28.83 -3.12 11.05
CA GLY A 22 -28.03 -3.58 9.90
C GLY A 22 -28.06 -5.10 9.72
N TYR A 23 -27.00 -5.69 9.16
CA TYR A 23 -26.90 -7.15 9.00
C TYR A 23 -26.33 -7.84 10.25
N GLU A 24 -26.60 -9.15 10.41
CA GLU A 24 -25.95 -9.97 11.44
C GLU A 24 -24.43 -9.83 11.40
N SER A 25 -23.79 -9.77 12.58
CA SER A 25 -22.35 -9.56 12.70
C SER A 25 -21.52 -10.63 11.98
N TYR A 26 -20.35 -10.21 11.50
CA TYR A 26 -19.39 -11.06 10.80
C TYR A 26 -19.05 -12.36 11.56
N SER A 27 -18.89 -12.28 12.89
CA SER A 27 -18.62 -13.45 13.74
C SER A 27 -19.77 -14.46 13.77
N THR A 28 -21.02 -13.98 13.82
CA THR A 28 -22.22 -14.82 13.77
C THR A 28 -22.34 -15.51 12.41
N PHE A 29 -22.00 -14.80 11.33
CA PHE A 29 -21.93 -15.38 10.00
C PHE A 29 -20.89 -16.51 9.92
N LEU A 30 -19.68 -16.29 10.42
CA LEU A 30 -18.63 -17.32 10.45
C LEU A 30 -19.07 -18.57 11.22
N GLN A 31 -19.76 -18.40 12.35
CA GLN A 31 -20.26 -19.53 13.13
C GLN A 31 -21.29 -20.37 12.34
N LYS A 32 -22.20 -19.71 11.61
CA LYS A 32 -23.16 -20.38 10.70
C LYS A 32 -22.45 -21.09 9.54
N VAL A 33 -21.35 -20.52 9.04
CA VAL A 33 -20.51 -21.13 8.00
C VAL A 33 -19.85 -22.41 8.53
N ILE A 34 -19.29 -22.38 9.74
CA ILE A 34 -18.70 -23.55 10.41
C ILE A 34 -19.74 -24.66 10.57
N GLU A 35 -20.92 -24.33 11.12
CA GLU A 35 -22.00 -25.29 11.34
C GLU A 35 -22.52 -25.89 10.02
N LYS A 36 -22.75 -25.06 9.00
CA LYS A 36 -23.25 -25.51 7.69
C LYS A 36 -22.23 -26.34 6.91
N LEU A 37 -20.94 -26.05 7.04
CA LEU A 37 -19.87 -26.77 6.34
C LEU A 37 -19.37 -27.99 7.13
N GLY A 38 -19.75 -28.13 8.41
CA GLY A 38 -19.32 -29.22 9.28
C GLY A 38 -17.86 -29.09 9.70
N LEU A 39 -17.38 -27.86 9.89
CA LEU A 39 -16.01 -27.58 10.30
C LEU A 39 -15.88 -27.62 11.84
N PRO A 40 -14.68 -27.90 12.39
CA PRO A 40 -14.44 -27.81 13.83
C PRO A 40 -14.75 -26.41 14.38
N LEU A 41 -15.39 -26.33 15.55
CA LEU A 41 -15.78 -25.06 16.22
C LEU A 41 -14.59 -24.12 16.53
N GLN A 42 -13.35 -24.61 16.48
CA GLN A 42 -12.12 -23.84 16.69
C GLN A 42 -11.35 -23.55 15.38
N SER A 43 -12.02 -23.64 14.23
CA SER A 43 -11.37 -23.38 12.93
C SER A 43 -11.26 -21.89 12.68
N GLU A 44 -10.04 -21.40 12.49
CA GLU A 44 -9.80 -20.04 11.99
C GLU A 44 -10.11 -20.02 10.49
N LEU A 45 -11.19 -19.31 10.14
CA LEU A 45 -11.68 -19.20 8.77
C LEU A 45 -11.27 -17.86 8.17
N HIS A 46 -10.61 -17.92 7.02
CA HIS A 46 -10.40 -16.77 6.15
C HIS A 46 -11.42 -16.78 5.02
N LEU A 47 -12.13 -15.66 4.86
CA LEU A 47 -13.06 -15.44 3.76
C LEU A 47 -12.35 -14.64 2.67
N THR A 48 -12.45 -15.11 1.45
CA THR A 48 -11.97 -14.39 0.26
C THR A 48 -13.12 -14.26 -0.74
N ASP A 49 -13.12 -13.22 -1.56
CA ASP A 49 -14.05 -13.10 -2.69
C ASP A 49 -13.65 -14.05 -3.85
N GLU A 50 -14.34 -13.95 -4.99
CA GLU A 50 -13.98 -14.73 -6.18
C GLU A 50 -12.62 -14.33 -6.81
N SER A 51 -12.14 -13.11 -6.54
CA SER A 51 -10.84 -12.62 -7.01
C SER A 51 -9.67 -13.04 -6.11
N GLY A 52 -9.95 -13.59 -4.92
CA GLY A 52 -8.96 -13.96 -3.91
C GLY A 52 -8.62 -12.82 -2.93
N THR A 53 -9.41 -11.74 -2.92
CA THR A 53 -9.31 -10.62 -1.99
C THR A 53 -9.95 -11.00 -0.66
N GLU A 54 -9.27 -10.76 0.46
CA GLU A 54 -9.78 -11.06 1.80
C GLU A 54 -10.98 -10.19 2.15
N VAL A 55 -12.00 -10.80 2.76
CA VAL A 55 -13.23 -10.15 3.19
C VAL A 55 -13.20 -10.06 4.71
N ASP A 56 -12.83 -8.88 5.20
CA ASP A 56 -12.76 -8.55 6.62
C ASP A 56 -14.11 -8.08 7.18
N ALA A 57 -14.20 -8.01 8.51
CA ALA A 57 -15.42 -7.67 9.23
C ALA A 57 -15.96 -6.25 8.94
N ASP A 58 -15.09 -5.31 8.59
CA ASP A 58 -15.40 -3.91 8.30
C ASP A 58 -15.99 -3.70 6.89
N VAL A 59 -15.62 -4.54 5.93
CA VAL A 59 -16.12 -4.48 4.54
C VAL A 59 -17.30 -5.44 4.31
N PHE A 60 -17.50 -6.42 5.19
CA PHE A 60 -18.53 -7.44 5.06
C PHE A 60 -19.94 -6.86 4.87
N GLU A 61 -20.32 -5.86 5.65
CA GLU A 61 -21.65 -5.27 5.58
C GLU A 61 -21.90 -4.48 4.28
N GLU A 62 -20.89 -3.75 3.80
CA GLU A 62 -20.94 -3.03 2.52
C GLU A 62 -21.08 -4.00 1.33
N LEU A 63 -20.39 -5.15 1.39
CA LEU A 63 -20.48 -6.19 0.38
C LEU A 63 -21.85 -6.92 0.37
N LEU A 64 -22.50 -7.03 1.53
CA LEU A 64 -23.88 -7.50 1.59
C LEU A 64 -24.83 -6.48 0.94
N GLN A 65 -24.67 -5.20 1.23
CA GLN A 65 -25.49 -4.14 0.61
C GLN A 65 -25.32 -4.06 -0.91
N ALA A 66 -24.12 -4.36 -1.43
CA ALA A 66 -23.84 -4.40 -2.87
C ALA A 66 -24.56 -5.55 -3.62
N GLY A 67 -25.08 -6.56 -2.90
CA GLY A 67 -26.07 -7.47 -3.45
C GLY A 67 -25.54 -8.47 -4.49
N ASN A 68 -24.43 -9.18 -4.23
CA ASN A 68 -24.03 -10.45 -4.90
C ASN A 68 -22.77 -11.06 -4.28
N LEU A 69 -22.77 -11.27 -2.96
CA LEU A 69 -21.58 -11.78 -2.26
C LEU A 69 -21.42 -13.30 -2.46
N THR A 70 -20.33 -13.68 -3.15
CA THR A 70 -19.82 -15.05 -3.18
C THR A 70 -18.47 -15.08 -2.50
N VAL A 71 -18.35 -15.89 -1.44
CA VAL A 71 -17.13 -16.00 -0.64
C VAL A 71 -16.58 -17.42 -0.67
N LYS A 72 -15.26 -17.51 -0.79
CA LYS A 72 -14.48 -18.73 -0.64
C LYS A 72 -13.86 -18.76 0.74
N VAL A 73 -14.11 -19.85 1.45
CA VAL A 73 -13.59 -20.12 2.78
C VAL A 73 -12.30 -20.92 2.62
N SER A 74 -11.24 -20.47 3.26
CA SER A 74 -10.02 -21.25 3.50
C SER A 74 -9.82 -21.39 5.00
N THR A 75 -9.49 -22.60 5.46
CA THR A 75 -9.08 -22.79 6.85
C THR A 75 -7.60 -22.49 6.95
N GLY A 76 -7.19 -21.69 7.94
CA GLY A 76 -5.80 -21.70 8.39
C GLY A 76 -5.44 -23.13 8.79
N ARG A 77 -4.21 -23.60 8.49
CA ARG A 77 -3.76 -24.96 8.81
C ARG A 77 -3.77 -25.14 10.33
N SER A 78 -4.92 -25.53 10.88
CA SER A 78 -5.03 -25.96 12.26
C SER A 78 -4.63 -27.43 12.32
N SER A 79 -3.56 -27.72 13.06
CA SER A 79 -3.17 -29.05 13.47
C SER A 79 -4.21 -29.61 14.45
N VAL A 80 -5.36 -30.02 13.94
CA VAL A 80 -6.31 -30.81 14.72
C VAL A 80 -6.20 -32.24 14.23
N VAL A 81 -5.65 -33.05 15.12
CA VAL A 81 -5.63 -34.51 15.07
C VAL A 81 -7.05 -35.00 14.79
N LEU A 82 -7.30 -35.44 13.56
CA LEU A 82 -8.43 -36.31 13.27
C LEU A 82 -7.99 -37.74 13.55
N GLN A 83 -8.38 -38.24 14.73
CA GLN A 83 -8.61 -39.67 14.89
C GLN A 83 -9.70 -40.05 13.88
N ASN A 84 -9.34 -40.87 12.89
CA ASN A 84 -10.21 -41.96 12.50
C ASN A 84 -9.43 -43.11 11.88
N VAL A 85 -9.77 -44.27 12.41
CA VAL A 85 -9.24 -45.61 12.20
C VAL A 85 -9.31 -46.00 10.72
N SER A 86 -8.19 -46.49 10.15
CA SER A 86 -8.08 -47.81 9.49
C SER A 86 -6.72 -48.00 8.80
N HIS A 87 -5.89 -48.85 9.43
CA HIS A 87 -4.98 -49.85 8.87
C HIS A 87 -4.27 -49.60 7.52
N THR A 88 -2.94 -49.46 7.56
CA THR A 88 -2.02 -50.56 7.17
C THR A 88 -0.59 -50.27 7.65
N LEU A 89 0.02 -51.29 8.25
CA LEU A 89 1.39 -51.39 8.74
C LEU A 89 2.42 -51.08 7.65
N LEU A 90 3.54 -50.43 8.03
CA LEU A 90 4.86 -51.06 8.10
C LEU A 90 5.85 -50.14 8.82
N GLU A 91 6.61 -50.76 9.71
CA GLU A 91 7.50 -50.21 10.73
C GLU A 91 8.78 -49.59 10.17
N SER A 92 9.34 -48.62 10.90
CA SER A 92 10.77 -48.55 11.17
C SER A 92 11.02 -47.56 12.32
N ASP A 93 11.37 -48.13 13.48
CA ASP A 93 12.00 -47.49 14.64
C ASP A 93 13.21 -46.61 14.24
N VAL A 94 13.71 -45.63 14.99
CA VAL A 94 14.08 -45.64 16.43
C VAL A 94 14.26 -44.20 16.98
N SER A 95 13.83 -44.05 18.23
CA SER A 95 14.44 -43.30 19.34
C SER A 95 14.47 -41.77 19.39
N ASP A 96 13.47 -41.27 20.13
CA ASP A 96 13.54 -40.13 21.03
C ASP A 96 14.76 -40.19 21.97
N THR A 97 15.38 -39.03 22.23
CA THR A 97 15.91 -38.77 23.57
C THR A 97 15.78 -37.28 23.89
N SER A 98 14.86 -37.00 24.80
CA SER A 98 14.73 -35.74 25.52
C SER A 98 15.77 -35.69 26.63
N PHE A 99 16.42 -34.53 26.81
CA PHE A 99 17.28 -34.28 27.98
C PHE A 99 16.79 -33.01 28.68
N SER A 100 16.16 -33.21 29.82
CA SER A 100 15.87 -32.19 30.81
C SER A 100 17.19 -31.67 31.40
N VAL A 101 17.31 -30.36 31.52
CA VAL A 101 18.43 -29.69 32.20
C VAL A 101 18.20 -29.72 33.72
N THR A 102 19.10 -30.37 34.44
CA THR A 102 19.28 -30.19 35.89
C THR A 102 20.67 -29.66 36.16
N SER A 103 20.72 -28.45 36.69
CA SER A 103 21.91 -27.76 37.18
C SER A 103 22.32 -28.27 38.57
N ALA A 104 23.57 -28.68 38.72
CA ALA A 104 24.23 -28.80 40.01
C ALA A 104 25.74 -28.48 39.86
N SER A 105 26.22 -27.55 40.68
CA SER A 105 27.63 -27.16 40.81
C SER A 105 28.39 -28.13 41.72
N SER A 106 29.67 -28.40 41.40
CA SER A 106 30.75 -28.45 42.41
C SER A 106 32.13 -28.45 41.75
N SER A 107 33.01 -27.62 42.28
CA SER A 107 34.44 -27.49 42.01
C SER A 107 35.25 -28.78 42.26
N GLU A 108 36.41 -28.89 41.61
CA GLU A 108 37.78 -29.05 42.19
C GLU A 108 38.74 -29.77 41.19
N VAL A 109 39.78 -29.03 40.80
CA VAL A 109 41.21 -29.35 40.49
C VAL A 109 41.69 -30.44 39.49
N SER A 110 42.47 -29.94 38.52
CA SER A 110 43.81 -30.35 38.04
C SER A 110 44.09 -31.57 37.13
N ASP A 111 44.54 -31.20 35.92
CA ASP A 111 45.78 -31.57 35.19
C ASP A 111 45.84 -32.74 34.17
N SER A 112 46.60 -32.46 33.10
CA SER A 112 47.21 -33.34 32.07
C SER A 112 46.51 -33.54 30.71
N SER A 113 46.84 -32.61 29.79
CA SER A 113 47.34 -32.79 28.41
C SER A 113 46.54 -33.52 27.31
N GLU A 114 46.19 -32.69 26.31
CA GLU A 114 46.19 -32.89 24.84
C GLU A 114 45.59 -34.15 24.22
N SER A 115 44.36 -34.00 23.70
CA SER A 115 44.05 -34.45 22.34
C SER A 115 42.98 -33.55 21.71
N ARG A 116 43.30 -33.02 20.54
CA ARG A 116 42.64 -31.92 19.83
C ARG A 116 41.28 -32.36 19.26
N ILE A 117 40.20 -32.11 20.00
CA ILE A 117 38.83 -32.15 19.44
C ILE A 117 38.46 -30.71 19.05
N VAL A 118 38.31 -30.47 17.75
CA VAL A 118 37.78 -29.23 17.18
C VAL A 118 36.33 -29.05 17.64
N LEU A 119 36.13 -28.34 18.74
CA LEU A 119 34.84 -27.79 19.18
C LEU A 119 34.64 -26.40 18.54
N GLU A 120 34.35 -26.36 17.24
CA GLU A 120 33.90 -25.15 16.54
C GLU A 120 32.38 -25.17 16.27
N ARG A 121 31.56 -25.27 17.33
CA ARG A 121 30.09 -25.03 17.17
C ARG A 121 29.47 -24.09 18.21
N ASP A 122 30.10 -23.90 19.36
CA ASP A 122 29.51 -23.08 20.44
C ASP A 122 29.74 -21.56 20.26
N SER A 123 30.76 -21.15 19.51
CA SER A 123 31.06 -19.72 19.25
C SER A 123 30.09 -19.05 18.27
N GLY A 124 29.42 -19.82 17.42
CA GLY A 124 28.47 -19.33 16.42
C GLY A 124 27.12 -18.95 17.04
N VAL A 125 26.60 -19.81 17.92
CA VAL A 125 25.32 -19.57 18.63
C VAL A 125 25.42 -18.37 19.56
N LYS A 126 26.55 -18.24 20.28
CA LYS A 126 26.83 -17.08 21.14
C LYS A 126 26.91 -15.76 20.35
N ARG A 127 27.52 -15.77 19.16
CA ARG A 127 27.59 -14.58 18.29
C ARG A 127 26.23 -14.15 17.76
N VAL A 128 25.43 -15.09 17.26
CA VAL A 128 24.08 -14.81 16.72
C VAL A 128 23.16 -14.25 17.80
N HIS A 129 23.22 -14.78 19.03
CA HIS A 129 22.47 -14.22 20.16
C HIS A 129 22.93 -12.82 20.56
N ALA A 130 24.25 -12.57 20.58
CA ALA A 130 24.80 -11.25 20.88
C ALA A 130 24.37 -10.20 19.84
N ASP A 131 24.34 -10.56 18.56
CA ASP A 131 23.90 -9.67 17.49
C ASP A 131 22.41 -9.31 17.62
N ARG A 132 21.57 -10.28 18.02
CA ARG A 132 20.13 -10.04 18.26
C ARG A 132 19.87 -9.13 19.45
N GLU A 133 20.54 -9.36 20.58
CA GLU A 133 20.39 -8.47 21.73
C GLU A 133 20.97 -7.08 21.44
N SER A 134 22.08 -6.97 20.72
CA SER A 134 22.63 -5.68 20.27
C SER A 134 21.67 -4.93 19.34
N ALA A 135 20.99 -5.64 18.44
CA ALA A 135 19.99 -5.07 17.54
C ALA A 135 18.75 -4.58 18.30
N LYS A 136 18.29 -5.36 19.27
CA LYS A 136 17.15 -5.03 20.13
C LYS A 136 17.44 -3.79 20.98
N GLU A 137 18.63 -3.70 21.59
CA GLU A 137 19.00 -2.56 22.42
C GLU A 137 19.09 -1.28 21.59
N MET A 138 19.68 -1.35 20.40
CA MET A 138 19.70 -0.21 19.45
C MET A 138 18.29 0.35 19.19
N VAL A 139 17.30 -0.51 18.92
CA VAL A 139 15.92 -0.06 18.67
C VAL A 139 15.29 0.49 19.95
N ARG A 140 15.56 -0.14 21.10
CA ARG A 140 15.06 0.30 22.40
C ARG A 140 15.59 1.69 22.77
N ASP A 141 16.88 1.94 22.57
CA ASP A 141 17.55 3.22 22.84
C ASP A 141 16.96 4.35 22.00
N VAL A 142 16.71 4.09 20.70
CA VAL A 142 16.09 5.08 19.82
C VAL A 142 14.66 5.40 20.27
N LEU A 143 13.89 4.39 20.71
CA LEU A 143 12.53 4.60 21.21
C LEU A 143 12.49 5.29 22.58
N GLN A 144 13.52 5.14 23.41
CA GLN A 144 13.61 5.85 24.69
C GLN A 144 14.10 7.30 24.54
N SER A 145 14.95 7.58 23.54
CA SER A 145 15.53 8.90 23.34
C SER A 145 14.63 9.86 22.55
N LYS A 146 13.77 9.37 21.66
CA LYS A 146 12.94 10.22 20.78
C LYS A 146 11.51 10.41 21.32
N LEU A 147 10.99 11.63 21.16
CA LEU A 147 9.62 11.97 21.57
C LEU A 147 8.58 11.07 20.88
N GLY A 148 7.69 10.50 21.68
CA GLY A 148 6.63 9.60 21.22
C GLY A 148 7.03 8.12 21.14
N GLY A 149 8.29 7.77 21.39
CA GLY A 149 8.73 6.38 21.51
C GLY A 149 8.26 5.71 22.81
N GLU A 150 8.14 6.48 23.90
CA GLU A 150 7.56 6.01 25.17
C GLU A 150 6.14 5.46 25.01
N LYS A 151 5.30 6.12 24.19
CA LYS A 151 3.93 5.68 23.91
C LYS A 151 3.91 4.29 23.26
N ILE A 152 4.86 4.01 22.36
CA ILE A 152 4.97 2.71 21.68
C ILE A 152 5.38 1.63 22.68
N LEU A 153 6.36 1.92 23.53
CA LEU A 153 6.81 0.98 24.56
C LEU A 153 5.71 0.72 25.60
N GLN A 154 4.93 1.74 25.98
CA GLN A 154 3.83 1.63 26.92
C GLN A 154 2.64 0.83 26.35
N GLU A 155 2.27 1.09 25.09
CA GLU A 155 1.23 0.32 24.39
C GLU A 155 1.59 -1.15 24.38
N TYR A 156 2.81 -1.47 23.92
CA TYR A 156 3.28 -2.85 23.89
C TYR A 156 3.37 -3.49 25.28
N ALA A 157 3.79 -2.73 26.31
CA ALA A 157 3.83 -3.25 27.68
C ALA A 157 2.44 -3.70 28.16
N THR A 158 1.39 -2.96 27.76
CA THR A 158 0.00 -3.18 28.16
C THR A 158 -0.71 -4.24 27.33
N THR A 159 -0.67 -4.15 26.00
CA THR A 159 -1.46 -5.00 25.08
C THR A 159 -0.67 -6.17 24.49
N LYS A 160 0.65 -6.19 24.68
CA LYS A 160 1.58 -7.13 24.01
C LYS A 160 1.49 -7.12 22.48
N THR A 161 0.92 -6.07 21.92
CA THR A 161 0.72 -5.85 20.48
C THR A 161 0.90 -4.38 20.15
N LEU A 162 0.98 -4.04 18.86
CA LEU A 162 1.06 -2.65 18.40
C LEU A 162 0.02 -2.42 17.31
N THR A 163 -0.79 -1.38 17.49
CA THR A 163 -1.73 -0.88 16.48
C THR A 163 -1.00 -0.40 15.23
N ASP A 164 -1.69 -0.36 14.08
CA ASP A 164 -1.05 0.09 12.83
C ASP A 164 -0.51 1.53 12.96
N GLY A 165 -1.26 2.42 13.62
CA GLY A 165 -0.84 3.80 13.87
C GLY A 165 0.47 3.90 14.65
N THR A 166 0.62 3.15 15.74
CA THR A 166 1.85 3.15 16.54
C THR A 166 3.00 2.43 15.87
N ARG A 167 2.74 1.35 15.12
CA ARG A 167 3.74 0.67 14.28
C ARG A 167 4.31 1.62 13.21
N ARG A 168 3.45 2.41 12.56
CA ARG A 168 3.88 3.45 11.61
C ARG A 168 4.70 4.55 12.31
N GLN A 169 4.27 4.97 13.49
CA GLN A 169 5.00 5.97 14.29
C GLN A 169 6.39 5.45 14.69
N MET A 170 6.49 4.19 15.12
CA MET A 170 7.76 3.52 15.45
C MET A 170 8.71 3.53 14.26
N VAL A 171 8.25 3.09 13.09
CA VAL A 171 9.07 3.07 11.88
C VAL A 171 9.50 4.49 11.48
N ASN A 172 8.64 5.49 11.63
CA ASN A 172 9.00 6.88 11.36
C ASN A 172 10.12 7.39 12.28
N LEU A 173 10.06 7.06 13.57
CA LEU A 173 11.09 7.43 14.55
C LEU A 173 12.43 6.76 14.21
N LEU A 174 12.41 5.45 13.94
CA LEU A 174 13.61 4.70 13.58
C LEU A 174 14.23 5.22 12.28
N VAL A 175 13.42 5.48 11.25
CA VAL A 175 13.94 6.02 9.98
C VAL A 175 14.49 7.43 10.14
N ALA A 176 13.85 8.28 10.95
CA ALA A 176 14.36 9.61 11.24
C ALA A 176 15.73 9.53 11.92
N ASP A 177 15.88 8.67 12.92
CA ASP A 177 17.14 8.43 13.62
C ASP A 177 18.22 7.86 12.69
N MET A 178 17.90 6.85 11.88
CA MET A 178 18.84 6.29 10.91
C MET A 178 19.36 7.35 9.92
N ILE A 179 18.49 8.27 9.48
CA ILE A 179 18.87 9.35 8.56
C ILE A 179 19.70 10.42 9.27
N GLU A 180 19.41 10.67 10.54
CA GLU A 180 20.14 11.62 11.39
C GLU A 180 21.58 11.12 11.68
N VAL A 181 21.72 9.83 12.02
CA VAL A 181 23.01 9.22 12.40
C VAL A 181 23.85 8.83 11.18
N HIS A 182 23.25 8.20 10.17
CA HIS A 182 23.97 7.64 9.01
C HIS A 182 23.82 8.47 7.73
N GLY A 183 23.15 9.62 7.81
CA GLY A 183 22.92 10.50 6.68
C GLY A 183 21.81 10.01 5.75
N ARG A 184 21.73 10.63 4.55
CA ARG A 184 20.59 10.44 3.64
C ARG A 184 20.33 9.00 3.25
N ILE A 185 21.37 8.17 3.11
CA ILE A 185 21.29 6.79 2.64
C ILE A 185 21.89 5.89 3.72
N PRO A 186 21.08 5.41 4.68
CA PRO A 186 21.56 4.47 5.69
C PRO A 186 22.13 3.20 5.03
N PRO A 187 23.29 2.70 5.47
CA PRO A 187 23.91 1.51 4.89
C PRO A 187 23.04 0.26 5.14
N THR A 188 23.24 -0.77 4.32
CA THR A 188 22.43 -2.00 4.32
C THR A 188 22.42 -2.71 5.68
N HIS A 189 23.60 -2.90 6.29
CA HIS A 189 23.72 -3.56 7.60
C HIS A 189 22.97 -2.84 8.72
N VAL A 190 22.84 -1.50 8.68
CA VAL A 190 22.07 -0.75 9.67
C VAL A 190 20.57 -0.98 9.47
N ARG A 191 20.11 -1.03 8.21
CA ARG A 191 18.71 -1.34 7.87
C ARG A 191 18.31 -2.74 8.31
N GLU A 192 19.18 -3.72 8.09
CA GLU A 192 19.00 -5.10 8.57
C GLU A 192 19.01 -5.18 10.09
N LYS A 193 19.99 -4.56 10.74
CA LYS A 193 20.09 -4.57 12.21
C LYS A 193 18.87 -3.91 12.84
N CYS A 194 18.35 -2.83 12.26
CA CYS A 194 17.12 -2.19 12.71
C CYS A 194 15.90 -3.12 12.54
N ALA A 195 15.75 -3.77 11.38
CA ALA A 195 14.66 -4.71 11.13
C ALA A 195 14.70 -5.91 12.10
N LEU A 196 15.88 -6.48 12.33
CA LEU A 196 16.10 -7.54 13.31
C LEU A 196 15.78 -7.07 14.74
N GLY A 197 16.17 -5.85 15.09
CA GLY A 197 15.88 -5.23 16.38
C GLY A 197 14.38 -5.06 16.63
N ILE A 198 13.62 -4.63 15.61
CA ILE A 198 12.16 -4.47 15.69
C ILE A 198 11.50 -5.80 16.06
N ILE A 199 11.76 -6.88 15.30
CA ILE A 199 11.11 -8.17 15.55
C ILE A 199 11.58 -8.84 16.85
N THR A 200 12.77 -8.49 17.33
CA THR A 200 13.32 -9.02 18.57
C THR A 200 12.76 -8.26 19.78
N LEU A 201 12.52 -6.95 19.65
CA LEU A 201 11.87 -6.15 20.68
C LEU A 201 10.35 -6.39 20.73
N PHE A 202 9.73 -6.58 19.56
CA PHE A 202 8.30 -6.84 19.38
C PHE A 202 8.06 -8.16 18.63
N PRO A 203 8.16 -9.31 19.29
CA PRO A 203 7.91 -10.62 18.67
C PRO A 203 6.59 -10.76 17.91
N CYS A 204 5.54 -10.03 18.29
CA CYS A 204 4.24 -10.03 17.58
C CYS A 204 4.32 -9.43 16.16
N LEU A 205 5.39 -8.71 15.84
CA LEU A 205 5.64 -8.13 14.52
C LEU A 205 6.49 -9.04 13.64
N ARG A 206 6.91 -10.20 14.13
CA ARG A 206 7.69 -11.17 13.34
C ARG A 206 6.78 -11.86 12.34
N ASP A 207 7.23 -11.93 11.09
CA ASP A 207 6.54 -12.70 10.06
C ASP A 207 6.90 -14.20 10.21
N PRO A 208 5.93 -15.10 10.45
CA PRO A 208 6.18 -16.53 10.56
C PRO A 208 6.48 -17.20 9.21
N TYR A 209 6.15 -16.56 8.08
CA TYR A 209 6.33 -17.12 6.73
C TYR A 209 7.66 -16.73 6.10
N SER A 210 8.39 -15.79 6.70
CA SER A 210 9.68 -15.35 6.19
C SER A 210 10.85 -16.08 6.83
N LYS A 211 11.98 -16.14 6.11
CA LYS A 211 13.16 -16.93 6.49
C LYS A 211 13.71 -16.51 7.86
N ASN A 212 13.87 -15.22 8.08
CA ASN A 212 14.36 -14.63 9.32
C ASN A 212 13.21 -13.99 10.13
N GLY A 213 12.13 -13.59 9.46
CA GLY A 213 10.92 -13.01 10.02
C GLY A 213 10.89 -11.49 10.07
N TYR A 214 11.92 -10.81 9.55
CA TYR A 214 12.03 -9.33 9.49
C TYR A 214 12.03 -8.77 8.07
N GLU A 215 11.94 -9.61 7.05
CA GLU A 215 12.09 -9.26 5.63
C GLU A 215 11.02 -8.24 5.18
N HIS A 216 9.82 -8.31 5.76
CA HIS A 216 8.76 -7.33 5.50
C HIS A 216 9.12 -5.91 5.99
N TYR A 217 10.02 -5.77 6.98
CA TYR A 217 10.61 -4.49 7.37
C TYR A 217 11.80 -4.14 6.48
N TYR A 218 12.72 -5.08 6.28
CA TYR A 218 13.83 -4.90 5.36
C TYR A 218 14.33 -6.23 4.82
N ASP A 219 14.29 -6.35 3.50
CA ASP A 219 14.90 -7.45 2.76
C ASP A 219 16.22 -6.96 2.12
N ALA A 220 17.31 -7.62 2.52
CA ALA A 220 18.67 -7.33 2.06
C ALA A 220 18.86 -7.67 0.58
N ASP A 221 18.28 -8.79 0.14
CA ASP A 221 18.49 -9.35 -1.19
C ASP A 221 17.74 -8.52 -2.24
N GLY A 222 16.49 -8.13 -1.95
CA GLY A 222 15.67 -7.29 -2.81
C GLY A 222 15.78 -5.79 -2.56
N GLY A 223 16.48 -5.35 -1.50
CA GLY A 223 16.51 -3.95 -1.08
C GLY A 223 15.11 -3.37 -0.81
N SER A 224 14.18 -4.22 -0.36
CA SER A 224 12.75 -3.95 -0.26
C SER A 224 12.28 -3.96 1.20
N GLY A 225 10.97 -3.79 1.43
CA GLY A 225 10.39 -3.74 2.78
C GLY A 225 10.04 -2.32 3.26
N TYR A 226 9.38 -2.27 4.42
CA TYR A 226 8.78 -1.04 4.92
C TYR A 226 9.81 0.05 5.26
N LEU A 227 10.95 -0.31 5.86
CA LEU A 227 12.06 0.61 6.13
C LEU A 227 12.63 1.19 4.83
N ALA A 228 12.86 0.34 3.83
CA ALA A 228 13.36 0.77 2.52
C ALA A 228 12.40 1.75 1.84
N TRP A 229 11.10 1.42 1.82
CA TRP A 229 10.06 2.31 1.28
C TRP A 229 10.00 3.64 2.02
N ARG A 230 10.05 3.61 3.36
CA ARG A 230 9.92 4.82 4.18
C ARG A 230 11.14 5.73 4.02
N ILE A 231 12.35 5.19 4.02
CA ILE A 231 13.58 5.96 3.73
C ILE A 231 13.45 6.66 2.37
N LYS A 232 13.03 5.93 1.33
CA LYS A 232 12.87 6.46 -0.04
C LYS A 232 11.83 7.59 -0.11
N THR A 233 10.74 7.50 0.66
CA THR A 233 9.69 8.53 0.68
C THR A 233 10.12 9.77 1.46
N VAL A 234 10.78 9.60 2.61
CA VAL A 234 11.34 10.72 3.38
C VAL A 234 12.35 11.50 2.53
N GLN A 235 13.29 10.81 1.86
CA GLN A 235 14.26 11.44 0.96
C GLN A 235 13.61 12.28 -0.15
N ARG A 236 12.60 11.73 -0.83
CA ARG A 236 11.88 12.46 -1.89
C ARG A 236 11.18 13.70 -1.36
N ASN A 237 10.54 13.59 -0.20
CA ASN A 237 9.83 14.71 0.41
C ASN A 237 10.80 15.83 0.84
N THR A 238 11.97 15.49 1.39
CA THR A 238 12.96 16.52 1.75
C THR A 238 13.56 17.19 0.51
N ALA A 239 13.77 16.46 -0.59
CA ALA A 239 14.23 17.05 -1.84
C ALA A 239 13.20 18.05 -2.41
N VAL A 240 11.91 17.77 -2.28
CA VAL A 240 10.83 18.69 -2.67
C VAL A 240 10.74 19.90 -1.74
N GLN A 241 10.92 19.72 -0.43
CA GLN A 241 10.91 20.83 0.54
C GLN A 241 12.13 21.75 0.40
N SER A 242 13.33 21.20 0.15
CA SER A 242 14.53 21.99 -0.14
C SER A 242 14.33 22.89 -1.38
N ARG A 243 13.61 22.42 -2.39
CA ARG A 243 13.24 23.24 -3.56
C ARG A 243 12.22 24.35 -3.28
N ARG A 244 11.47 24.27 -2.17
CA ARG A 244 10.46 25.27 -1.78
C ARG A 244 10.97 26.33 -0.79
N CYS A 245 12.13 26.12 -0.16
CA CYS A 245 12.64 26.95 0.93
C CYS A 245 13.65 28.04 0.53
N TYR A 246 13.90 28.26 -0.77
CA TYR A 246 14.70 29.41 -1.21
C TYR A 246 13.80 30.64 -1.35
N PRO A 247 14.00 31.72 -0.55
CA PRO A 247 13.34 32.98 -0.81
C PRO A 247 13.87 33.51 -2.14
N SER A 248 12.95 33.75 -3.07
CA SER A 248 13.22 34.34 -4.38
C SER A 248 13.91 35.69 -4.23
N THR A 249 15.25 35.72 -4.26
CA THR A 249 15.99 36.93 -4.57
C THR A 249 15.94 37.15 -6.07
N THR A 250 15.39 38.29 -6.44
CA THR A 250 15.31 38.86 -7.78
C THR A 250 16.68 38.77 -8.48
N TYR A 251 16.84 37.89 -9.47
CA TYR A 251 17.58 38.12 -10.72
C TYR A 251 17.19 37.04 -11.73
N GLN A 252 16.90 37.48 -12.95
CA GLN A 252 16.53 36.68 -14.10
C GLN A 252 17.75 35.91 -14.63
N ASP A 253 17.88 34.61 -14.32
CA ASP A 253 18.44 33.58 -15.22
C ASP A 253 18.40 32.18 -14.55
N GLY A 254 17.83 31.15 -15.20
CA GLY A 254 17.89 29.73 -14.77
C GLY A 254 16.58 29.05 -14.30
N PRO A 255 16.39 27.72 -14.48
CA PRO A 255 15.15 27.15 -15.04
C PRO A 255 14.05 26.88 -14.01
N LYS A 256 12.88 27.48 -14.26
CA LYS A 256 11.61 27.13 -13.63
C LYS A 256 11.17 25.77 -14.15
N SER A 257 10.98 24.77 -13.28
CA SER A 257 10.38 23.48 -13.63
C SER A 257 8.90 23.66 -14.00
N LYS A 258 8.63 24.27 -15.16
CA LYS A 258 7.50 23.87 -15.99
C LYS A 258 7.75 22.40 -16.33
N ARG A 259 6.72 21.56 -16.21
CA ARG A 259 6.79 20.23 -16.82
C ARG A 259 6.94 20.47 -18.32
N ASP A 260 8.17 20.36 -18.82
CA ASP A 260 8.43 20.18 -20.23
C ASP A 260 7.91 18.80 -20.59
N PHE A 261 6.61 18.74 -20.88
CA PHE A 261 6.18 17.90 -21.98
C PHE A 261 6.90 18.45 -23.19
N LEU A 262 7.78 17.65 -23.78
CA LEU A 262 8.37 17.90 -25.10
C LEU A 262 7.26 18.29 -26.08
N LEU A 263 7.03 19.59 -26.21
CA LEU A 263 6.16 20.21 -27.19
C LEU A 263 6.99 21.33 -27.80
N THR A 264 7.90 20.93 -28.69
CA THR A 264 8.65 21.75 -29.64
C THR A 264 7.73 22.40 -30.69
N CYS A 265 6.51 22.78 -30.30
CA CYS A 265 5.58 23.47 -31.19
C CYS A 265 5.51 24.92 -30.74
N GLU A 266 5.83 25.84 -31.66
CA GLU A 266 5.65 27.28 -31.49
C GLU A 266 4.28 27.56 -30.86
N GLN A 267 4.29 28.14 -29.67
CA GLN A 267 3.07 28.44 -28.94
C GLN A 267 2.70 29.90 -29.20
N LEU A 268 1.54 30.10 -29.82
CA LEU A 268 1.08 31.40 -30.27
C LEU A 268 0.62 32.23 -29.07
N THR A 269 0.99 33.51 -29.01
CA THR A 269 0.67 34.39 -27.89
C THR A 269 -0.20 35.58 -28.33
N GLY A 270 -1.09 36.03 -27.45
CA GLY A 270 -1.90 37.24 -27.67
C GLY A 270 -2.78 37.20 -28.94
N GLU A 271 -2.40 37.99 -29.94
CA GLU A 271 -3.13 38.20 -31.20
C GLU A 271 -3.07 36.98 -32.12
N GLU A 272 -1.92 36.33 -32.23
CA GLU A 272 -1.73 35.12 -33.03
C GLU A 272 -2.60 33.96 -32.53
N CYS A 273 -2.83 33.91 -31.22
CA CYS A 273 -3.74 32.93 -30.63
C CYS A 273 -5.19 33.23 -31.02
N ARG A 274 -5.62 34.50 -31.04
CA ARG A 274 -6.96 34.89 -31.49
C ARG A 274 -7.17 34.61 -32.97
N GLU A 275 -6.15 34.86 -33.79
CA GLU A 275 -6.18 34.54 -35.22
C GLU A 275 -6.25 33.03 -35.47
N ALA A 276 -5.44 32.24 -34.78
CA ALA A 276 -5.50 30.78 -34.85
C ALA A 276 -6.87 30.22 -34.42
N ILE A 277 -7.48 30.81 -33.38
CA ILE A 277 -8.84 30.46 -32.95
C ILE A 277 -9.87 30.79 -34.04
N SER A 278 -9.79 31.98 -34.64
CA SER A 278 -10.66 32.39 -35.74
C SER A 278 -10.51 31.47 -36.96
N PHE A 279 -9.27 31.13 -37.30
CA PHE A 279 -8.95 30.21 -38.38
C PHE A 279 -9.53 28.80 -38.14
N MET A 280 -9.39 28.24 -36.93
CA MET A 280 -9.94 26.94 -36.58
C MET A 280 -11.48 26.89 -36.61
N LYS A 281 -12.17 28.03 -36.42
CA LYS A 281 -13.64 28.11 -36.54
C LYS A 281 -14.13 27.91 -37.97
N HIS A 282 -13.32 28.29 -38.96
CA HIS A 282 -13.71 28.27 -40.38
C HIS A 282 -12.96 27.22 -41.22
N SER A 283 -11.91 26.59 -40.68
CA SER A 283 -11.22 25.49 -41.34
C SER A 283 -11.97 24.16 -41.20
N ALA A 284 -11.93 23.34 -42.25
CA ALA A 284 -12.49 21.98 -42.33
C ALA A 284 -11.40 20.89 -42.27
N ASP A 285 -10.11 21.26 -42.27
CA ASP A 285 -8.99 20.32 -42.23
C ASP A 285 -8.65 19.92 -40.79
N GLU A 286 -8.92 18.66 -40.43
CA GLU A 286 -8.67 18.13 -39.09
C GLU A 286 -7.20 18.17 -38.68
N SER A 287 -6.27 18.01 -39.63
CA SER A 287 -4.83 17.98 -39.33
C SER A 287 -4.34 19.35 -38.89
N VAL A 288 -4.73 20.39 -39.63
CA VAL A 288 -4.41 21.79 -39.33
C VAL A 288 -5.13 22.25 -38.06
N VAL A 289 -6.36 21.80 -37.82
CA VAL A 289 -7.07 22.10 -36.56
C VAL A 289 -6.37 21.43 -35.37
N LYS A 290 -5.90 20.18 -35.48
CA LYS A 290 -5.15 19.51 -34.41
C LYS A 290 -3.83 20.21 -34.11
N GLU A 291 -3.13 20.68 -35.14
CA GLU A 291 -1.89 21.44 -34.99
C GLU A 291 -2.13 22.80 -34.33
N LYS A 292 -3.11 23.58 -34.81
CA LYS A 292 -3.46 24.88 -34.21
C LYS A 292 -4.06 24.71 -32.81
N MET A 293 -4.74 23.59 -32.54
CA MET A 293 -5.13 23.21 -31.18
C MET A 293 -3.89 23.00 -30.33
N LYS A 294 -2.88 22.23 -30.77
CA LYS A 294 -1.63 22.04 -30.03
C LYS A 294 -0.92 23.38 -29.76
N ALA A 295 -0.88 24.27 -30.75
CA ALA A 295 -0.24 25.59 -30.65
C ALA A 295 -0.93 26.55 -29.66
N THR A 296 -2.23 26.37 -29.41
CA THR A 296 -3.03 27.23 -28.50
C THR A 296 -3.24 26.62 -27.11
N PHE A 297 -2.48 25.58 -26.76
CA PHE A 297 -2.60 24.85 -25.49
C PHE A 297 -2.43 25.74 -24.25
N GLN A 298 -1.41 26.60 -24.21
CA GLN A 298 -1.18 27.47 -23.05
C GLN A 298 -2.31 28.50 -22.84
N CYS A 299 -2.84 29.08 -23.93
CA CYS A 299 -3.97 30.00 -23.86
C CYS A 299 -5.18 29.31 -23.22
N ARG A 300 -5.50 28.09 -23.67
CA ARG A 300 -6.58 27.30 -23.08
C ARG A 300 -6.35 26.94 -21.63
N GLN A 301 -5.13 26.50 -21.30
CA GLN A 301 -4.80 26.14 -19.93
C GLN A 301 -4.90 27.34 -18.96
N ALA A 302 -4.54 28.54 -19.42
CA ALA A 302 -4.72 29.76 -18.65
C ALA A 302 -6.22 30.07 -18.42
N MET A 303 -7.05 29.93 -19.47
CA MET A 303 -8.50 30.12 -19.36
C MET A 303 -9.18 29.10 -18.44
N THR A 304 -8.71 27.84 -18.42
CA THR A 304 -9.28 26.81 -17.51
C THR A 304 -8.90 27.03 -16.05
N ARG A 305 -7.79 27.72 -15.76
CA ARG A 305 -7.38 28.05 -14.39
C ARG A 305 -8.13 29.24 -13.80
N ASP A 306 -8.69 30.10 -14.65
CA ASP A 306 -9.50 31.25 -14.24
C ASP A 306 -10.98 30.83 -14.11
N GLN A 307 -11.54 31.04 -12.93
CA GLN A 307 -12.89 30.60 -12.57
C GLN A 307 -13.96 31.25 -13.46
N GLN A 308 -13.78 32.50 -13.89
CA GLN A 308 -14.75 33.20 -14.74
C GLN A 308 -14.58 32.85 -16.22
N ALA A 309 -13.34 32.73 -16.69
CA ALA A 309 -13.02 32.41 -18.09
C ALA A 309 -13.19 30.93 -18.45
N SER A 310 -13.22 30.03 -17.45
CA SER A 310 -13.45 28.60 -17.65
C SER A 310 -14.79 28.31 -18.34
N SER A 311 -15.80 29.16 -18.09
CA SER A 311 -17.15 28.97 -18.60
C SER A 311 -17.31 29.22 -20.10
N THR A 312 -16.42 30.02 -20.69
CA THR A 312 -16.45 30.44 -22.10
C THR A 312 -15.49 29.65 -22.98
N VAL A 313 -14.65 28.79 -22.40
CA VAL A 313 -13.59 28.08 -23.13
C VAL A 313 -14.13 27.19 -24.26
N LEU A 314 -15.29 26.57 -24.08
CA LEU A 314 -15.94 25.73 -25.10
C LEU A 314 -16.60 26.55 -26.22
N ASP A 315 -16.95 27.81 -25.96
CA ASP A 315 -17.49 28.72 -26.98
C ASP A 315 -16.36 29.38 -27.79
N VAL A 316 -15.20 29.58 -27.16
CA VAL A 316 -13.97 30.05 -27.84
C VAL A 316 -13.37 28.92 -28.68
N PHE A 317 -13.38 27.67 -28.19
CA PHE A 317 -12.83 26.49 -28.86
C PHE A 317 -13.90 25.43 -29.19
N PRO A 318 -14.81 25.70 -30.16
CA PRO A 318 -15.93 24.81 -30.44
C PRO A 318 -15.51 23.43 -30.97
N ARG A 319 -14.32 23.33 -31.59
CA ARG A 319 -13.81 22.10 -32.21
C ARG A 319 -13.47 20.98 -31.22
N PHE A 320 -13.45 21.26 -29.91
CA PHE A 320 -13.43 20.20 -28.88
C PHE A 320 -14.66 19.28 -28.92
N LEU A 321 -15.78 19.74 -29.49
CA LEU A 321 -17.01 18.98 -29.60
C LEU A 321 -17.19 18.29 -30.95
N ASP A 322 -16.25 18.50 -31.87
CA ASP A 322 -16.38 18.08 -33.27
C ASP A 322 -15.27 17.10 -33.70
N ILE A 323 -14.06 17.19 -33.12
CA ILE A 323 -12.91 16.35 -33.52
C ILE A 323 -12.54 15.37 -32.39
N PRO A 324 -12.63 14.04 -32.62
CA PRO A 324 -12.27 13.05 -31.61
C PRO A 324 -10.75 13.05 -31.33
N GLY A 325 -10.36 12.87 -30.06
CA GLY A 325 -8.96 12.76 -29.64
C GLY A 325 -8.27 14.07 -29.25
N LEU A 326 -9.01 15.20 -29.20
CA LEU A 326 -8.54 16.45 -28.58
C LEU A 326 -8.73 16.47 -27.04
N ASP A 327 -9.23 15.36 -26.49
CA ASP A 327 -9.74 15.19 -25.12
C ASP A 327 -8.62 14.88 -24.11
N GLY A 328 -7.58 15.71 -24.08
CA GLY A 328 -6.63 15.69 -22.97
C GLY A 328 -7.28 16.18 -21.68
N THR A 329 -6.78 15.70 -20.53
CA THR A 329 -7.19 15.98 -19.11
C THR A 329 -7.70 17.38 -18.75
N VAL A 330 -7.40 18.40 -19.56
CA VAL A 330 -7.91 19.78 -19.44
C VAL A 330 -9.43 19.87 -19.66
N THR A 331 -10.00 19.01 -20.51
CA THR A 331 -11.45 19.02 -20.79
C THR A 331 -12.27 18.60 -19.58
N CYS A 332 -11.83 17.59 -18.81
CA CYS A 332 -12.55 17.16 -17.61
C CYS A 332 -12.70 18.28 -16.58
N GLN A 333 -11.63 19.05 -16.32
CA GLN A 333 -11.68 20.10 -15.30
C GLN A 333 -12.48 21.33 -15.76
N ALA A 334 -12.34 21.71 -17.04
CA ALA A 334 -13.20 22.74 -17.64
C ALA A 334 -14.68 22.32 -17.67
N PHE A 335 -14.96 21.04 -17.88
CA PHE A 335 -16.32 20.49 -17.95
C PHE A 335 -16.98 20.42 -16.58
N TYR A 336 -16.26 19.99 -15.53
CA TYR A 336 -16.74 20.02 -14.16
C TYR A 336 -17.03 21.46 -13.72
N SER A 337 -16.13 22.41 -13.99
CA SER A 337 -16.37 23.82 -13.68
C SER A 337 -17.53 24.41 -14.51
N TRP A 338 -17.64 24.11 -15.80
CA TRP A 338 -18.76 24.60 -16.61
C TRP A 338 -20.10 24.00 -16.20
N PHE A 339 -20.16 22.71 -15.85
CA PHE A 339 -21.39 22.04 -15.41
C PHE A 339 -21.92 22.64 -14.10
N ILE A 340 -21.04 22.96 -13.16
CA ILE A 340 -21.40 23.54 -11.87
C ILE A 340 -21.86 25.01 -11.99
N TYR A 341 -21.35 25.77 -12.96
CA TYR A 341 -21.56 27.22 -13.06
C TYR A 341 -22.35 27.69 -14.31
N SER A 342 -22.84 26.79 -15.18
CA SER A 342 -23.56 27.18 -16.39
C SER A 342 -25.02 27.57 -16.10
N PRO A 343 -25.47 28.80 -16.42
CA PRO A 343 -26.82 29.28 -16.12
C PRO A 343 -27.92 28.73 -17.06
N GLN A 344 -27.60 27.79 -17.96
CA GLN A 344 -28.51 27.30 -19.01
C GLN A 344 -28.49 25.76 -19.13
N PRO A 345 -29.35 25.04 -18.40
CA PRO A 345 -29.29 23.57 -18.29
C PRO A 345 -29.59 22.82 -19.61
N GLN A 346 -30.43 23.38 -20.48
CA GLN A 346 -30.79 22.77 -21.77
C GLN A 346 -29.60 22.67 -22.75
N LYS A 347 -28.69 23.66 -22.73
CA LYS A 347 -27.48 23.67 -23.57
C LYS A 347 -26.43 22.71 -23.01
N ALA A 348 -26.38 22.54 -21.69
CA ALA A 348 -25.49 21.58 -21.03
C ALA A 348 -25.83 20.14 -21.40
N ILE A 349 -27.12 19.77 -21.36
CA ILE A 349 -27.57 18.40 -21.66
C ILE A 349 -27.28 17.99 -23.12
N ARG A 350 -27.55 18.87 -24.09
CA ARG A 350 -27.25 18.57 -25.52
C ARG A 350 -25.76 18.41 -25.78
N ARG A 351 -24.89 19.16 -25.08
CA ARG A 351 -23.43 19.08 -25.21
C ARG A 351 -22.87 17.84 -24.50
N VAL A 352 -23.41 17.46 -23.34
CA VAL A 352 -23.10 16.18 -22.64
C VAL A 352 -23.45 14.98 -23.52
N LEU A 353 -24.64 14.99 -24.15
CA LEU A 353 -25.06 13.92 -25.06
C LEU A 353 -24.17 13.83 -26.31
N LYS A 354 -23.74 14.96 -26.87
CA LYS A 354 -22.81 14.99 -28.01
C LYS A 354 -21.44 14.41 -27.64
N LEU A 355 -20.92 14.74 -26.45
CA LEU A 355 -19.66 14.21 -25.93
C LEU A 355 -19.73 12.72 -25.56
N ALA A 356 -20.84 12.26 -24.98
CA ALA A 356 -21.07 10.84 -24.70
C ALA A 356 -21.11 10.02 -26.00
N ARG A 357 -21.69 10.58 -27.07
CA ARG A 357 -21.73 9.96 -28.40
C ARG A 357 -20.34 9.87 -29.05
N ILE A 358 -19.50 10.90 -28.88
CA ILE A 358 -18.12 10.90 -29.39
C ILE A 358 -17.24 9.91 -28.61
N LYS A 359 -17.37 9.83 -27.28
CA LYS A 359 -16.68 8.81 -26.47
C LYS A 359 -17.07 7.38 -26.84
N LEU A 360 -18.35 7.13 -27.15
CA LEU A 360 -18.79 5.83 -27.63
C LEU A 360 -18.20 5.49 -29.01
N SER A 361 -18.10 6.46 -29.92
CA SER A 361 -17.49 6.25 -31.25
C SER A 361 -15.97 6.09 -31.24
N ALA A 362 -15.28 6.41 -30.14
CA ALA A 362 -13.83 6.22 -30.00
C ALA A 362 -13.46 4.91 -29.26
N MET A 363 -14.45 4.21 -28.70
CA MET A 363 -14.29 2.90 -28.03
C MET A 363 -14.71 1.71 -28.91
N LEU A 364 -15.28 1.98 -30.09
CA LEU A 364 -15.47 1.05 -31.20
C LEU A 364 -14.38 1.33 -32.25
#